data_AF-A0ABD2NLE2-F1
#
_entry.id   AF-A0ABD2NLE2-F1
#
_cell.length_a   1.000
_cell.length_b   1.000
_cell.length_c   1.000
_cell.angle_alpha   90.00
_cell.angle_beta   90.00
_cell.angle_gamma   90.00
#
_symmetry.space_group_name_H-M   'P 1'
#
loop_
_entity.id
_entity.type
_entity.pdbx_description
1 polymer ?
#
loop_
_entity_poly.entity_id
_entity_poly.type
_entity_poly.pdbx_seq_one_letter_code
_entity_poly.pdbx_strand_id
1 'polypeptide(L)'
;MSTLAEIEKVDDHDIIFSLLPFITGVFVNGPPPYWKKALTARYIIHNVDWVSMATISTQKGIEGYPFATVKSMSDGPVDNSTGVPYFYMSSIELSQQDINKDNRRMIPVQNGTNEYEFAQDALFAKHPQMKTWPTAHGFFVSKFDIEQIEVLDFFGGISKVSTEDYFNASPSSKVKDNIKFNSVGIVDVIYIEQ
;
A
#
# COMPACT_ATOMS: atom_id res chain seq x y z
N MET A 1 10.17 48.36 38.59
CA MET A 1 9.06 49.14 38.00
C MET A 1 9.32 49.28 36.51
N SER A 2 8.53 48.59 35.68
CA SER A 2 8.33 48.95 34.27
C SER A 2 7.03 48.27 33.79
N THR A 3 5.99 49.11 33.70
CA THR A 3 4.87 49.16 32.74
C THR A 3 4.18 47.88 32.25
N LEU A 4 2.87 47.85 32.56
CA LEU A 4 1.79 47.04 32.02
C LEU A 4 1.44 47.41 30.56
N ALA A 5 0.93 46.44 29.81
CA ALA A 5 0.01 46.66 28.69
C ALA A 5 -1.23 45.77 28.90
N GLU A 6 -2.40 46.38 28.71
CA GLU A 6 -3.74 45.89 29.04
C GLU A 6 -4.20 44.69 28.18
N ILE A 7 -4.97 43.80 28.83
CA ILE A 7 -5.82 42.79 28.18
C ILE A 7 -7.23 43.39 28.14
N GLU A 8 -7.77 43.59 26.93
CA GLU A 8 -9.17 43.96 26.76
C GLU A 8 -10.10 42.73 26.88
N LYS A 9 -11.28 42.99 27.44
CA LYS A 9 -12.23 42.02 27.99
C LYS A 9 -12.90 41.13 26.93
N VAL A 10 -13.10 39.89 27.37
CA VAL A 10 -14.02 38.88 26.86
C VAL A 10 -15.46 39.28 27.21
N ASP A 11 -16.38 39.19 26.25
CA ASP A 11 -17.82 39.13 26.51
C ASP A 11 -18.33 37.70 26.27
N ASP A 12 -19.11 37.25 27.25
CA ASP A 12 -19.72 35.94 27.40
C ASP A 12 -20.70 35.65 26.26
N HIS A 13 -20.43 34.59 25.48
CA HIS A 13 -21.37 33.49 25.25
C HIS A 13 -20.58 32.28 24.73
N ASP A 14 -20.25 31.39 25.67
CA ASP A 14 -19.76 30.01 25.54
C ASP A 14 -18.36 29.76 24.93
N ILE A 15 -17.37 29.61 25.83
CA ILE A 15 -16.07 28.99 25.55
C ILE A 15 -16.15 27.48 25.75
N ILE A 16 -15.87 26.70 24.71
CA ILE A 16 -15.06 25.47 24.81
C ILE A 16 -14.04 25.50 23.67
N PHE A 17 -12.88 26.12 23.90
CA PHE A 17 -11.70 25.89 23.06
C PHE A 17 -11.00 24.62 23.54
N SER A 18 -11.29 23.48 22.90
CA SER A 18 -10.37 22.35 22.95
C SER A 18 -9.07 22.78 22.29
N LEU A 19 -7.93 22.55 22.96
CA LEU A 19 -6.58 22.64 22.42
C LEU A 19 -6.56 22.30 20.93
N LEU A 20 -6.47 23.31 20.06
CA LEU A 20 -6.15 23.07 18.66
C LEU A 20 -4.70 22.60 18.67
N PRO A 21 -4.40 21.33 18.33
CA PRO A 21 -3.02 20.97 18.06
C PRO A 21 -2.57 21.89 16.93
N PHE A 22 -1.46 22.58 17.12
CA PHE A 22 -0.71 23.22 16.06
C PHE A 22 -0.43 22.15 14.99
N ILE A 23 -1.31 22.04 14.00
CA ILE A 23 -1.00 21.35 12.76
C ILE A 23 -0.13 22.34 12.00
N THR A 24 1.16 22.35 12.31
CA THR A 24 2.14 22.69 11.29
C THR A 24 2.02 21.57 10.25
N GLY A 25 1.09 21.76 9.31
CA GLY A 25 0.98 20.95 8.12
C GLY A 25 2.26 21.14 7.34
N VAL A 26 3.27 20.34 7.66
CA VAL A 26 4.39 20.13 6.75
C VAL A 26 3.77 19.41 5.57
N PHE A 27 3.47 20.17 4.52
CA PHE A 27 3.23 19.62 3.19
C PHE A 27 4.52 18.90 2.77
N VAL A 28 4.64 17.62 3.09
CA VAL A 28 5.74 16.78 2.60
C VAL A 28 5.41 16.39 1.16
N ASN A 29 5.81 17.26 0.22
CA ASN A 29 6.00 16.88 -1.18
C ASN A 29 7.28 16.04 -1.26
N GLY A 30 7.16 14.73 -1.01
CA GLY A 30 8.30 13.81 -1.07
C GLY A 30 8.19 12.59 -0.16
N PRO A 31 9.16 11.67 -0.21
CA PRO A 31 9.20 10.52 0.66
C PRO A 31 9.27 10.94 2.14
N PRO A 32 8.67 10.15 3.07
CA PRO A 32 8.76 10.42 4.49
C PRO A 32 10.21 10.43 4.99
N PRO A 33 10.50 11.07 6.14
CA PRO A 33 11.81 10.94 6.76
C PRO A 33 12.16 9.47 7.02
N TYR A 34 13.38 9.06 6.68
CA TYR A 34 13.83 7.65 6.70
C TYR A 34 13.73 6.97 8.08
N TRP A 35 13.60 7.71 9.19
CA TRP A 35 13.38 7.11 10.50
C TRP A 35 11.91 6.70 10.75
N LYS A 36 10.97 7.16 9.91
CA LYS A 36 9.56 6.77 9.96
C LYS A 36 9.31 5.54 9.06
N LYS A 37 9.79 4.38 9.48
CA LYS A 37 9.80 3.14 8.67
C LYS A 37 8.40 2.71 8.20
N ALA A 38 7.42 2.66 9.11
CA ALA A 38 6.05 2.29 8.76
C ALA A 38 5.41 3.26 7.76
N LEU A 39 5.60 4.57 7.97
CA LEU A 39 5.12 5.58 7.04
C LEU A 39 5.82 5.49 5.68
N THR A 40 7.11 5.14 5.65
CA THR A 40 7.87 4.92 4.42
C THR A 40 7.35 3.70 3.65
N ALA A 41 7.10 2.58 4.33
CA ALA A 41 6.48 1.39 3.73
C ALA A 41 5.11 1.72 3.13
N ARG A 42 4.25 2.41 3.88
CA ARG A 42 2.93 2.84 3.41
C ARG A 42 2.98 3.81 2.24
N TYR A 43 3.91 4.76 2.30
CA TYR A 43 4.17 5.69 1.21
C TYR A 43 4.60 4.94 -0.06
N ILE A 44 5.51 3.97 0.06
CA ILE A 44 5.97 3.16 -1.06
C ILE A 44 4.80 2.39 -1.69
N ILE A 45 4.06 1.61 -0.89
CA ILE A 45 2.94 0.80 -1.38
C ILE A 45 1.86 1.67 -2.05
N HIS A 46 1.59 2.85 -1.51
CA HIS A 46 0.59 3.74 -2.08
C HIS A 46 1.01 4.35 -3.42
N ASN A 47 2.29 4.69 -3.58
CA ASN A 47 2.80 5.41 -4.75
C ASN A 47 3.27 4.48 -5.89
N VAL A 48 3.26 3.17 -5.72
CA VAL A 48 3.63 2.23 -6.79
C VAL A 48 2.43 1.83 -7.65
N ASP A 49 2.70 1.69 -8.94
CA ASP A 49 1.74 1.22 -9.94
C ASP A 49 1.89 -0.28 -10.21
N TRP A 50 3.13 -0.78 -10.15
CA TRP A 50 3.46 -2.18 -10.39
C TRP A 50 4.45 -2.71 -9.35
N VAL A 51 4.38 -4.01 -9.10
CA VAL A 51 5.28 -4.73 -8.20
C VAL A 51 5.81 -6.00 -8.86
N SER A 52 6.99 -6.44 -8.41
CA SER A 52 7.43 -7.82 -8.61
C SER A 52 6.70 -8.72 -7.62
N MET A 53 6.12 -9.82 -8.08
CA MET A 53 5.48 -10.86 -7.27
C MET A 53 6.25 -12.16 -7.48
N ALA A 54 6.70 -12.79 -6.40
CA ALA A 54 7.39 -14.07 -6.45
C ALA A 54 6.46 -15.20 -5.98
N THR A 55 6.44 -16.30 -6.74
CA THR A 55 5.68 -17.52 -6.44
C THR A 55 6.59 -18.74 -6.48
N ILE A 56 6.13 -19.87 -5.93
CA ILE A 56 6.79 -21.17 -6.17
C ILE A 56 6.23 -21.77 -7.45
N SER A 57 7.10 -21.97 -8.44
CA SER A 57 6.64 -22.38 -9.76
C SER A 57 6.10 -23.79 -9.78
N THR A 58 5.01 -23.96 -10.53
CA THR A 58 4.37 -25.24 -10.87
C THR A 58 4.58 -25.59 -12.34
N GLN A 59 5.34 -24.78 -13.06
CA GLN A 59 5.55 -24.88 -14.50
C GLN A 59 6.59 -25.95 -14.83
N LYS A 60 6.33 -26.69 -15.91
CA LYS A 60 7.18 -27.80 -16.34
C LYS A 60 8.62 -27.35 -16.60
N GLY A 61 9.58 -28.00 -15.94
CA GLY A 61 11.02 -27.76 -16.07
C GLY A 61 11.59 -26.77 -15.05
N ILE A 62 10.75 -26.11 -14.25
CA ILE A 62 11.15 -25.20 -13.18
C ILE A 62 10.31 -25.39 -11.90
N GLU A 63 9.67 -26.55 -11.74
CA GLU A 63 8.85 -26.85 -10.57
C GLU A 63 9.65 -26.66 -9.27
N GLY A 64 9.07 -25.94 -8.31
CA GLY A 64 9.70 -25.64 -7.02
C GLY A 64 10.67 -24.45 -7.04
N TYR A 65 11.00 -23.89 -8.20
CA TYR A 65 11.88 -22.72 -8.29
C TYR A 65 11.09 -21.44 -7.98
N PRO A 66 11.73 -20.42 -7.39
CA PRO A 66 11.11 -19.10 -7.29
C PRO A 66 10.90 -18.53 -8.69
N PHE A 67 9.69 -18.09 -8.98
CA PHE A 67 9.31 -17.47 -10.24
C PHE A 67 8.74 -16.08 -10.00
N ALA A 68 9.34 -15.06 -10.62
CA ALA A 68 8.95 -13.67 -10.46
C ALA A 68 8.16 -13.18 -11.67
N THR A 69 7.06 -12.46 -11.43
CA THR A 69 6.25 -11.79 -12.44
C THR A 69 6.00 -10.33 -12.06
N VAL A 70 5.69 -9.48 -13.04
CA VAL A 70 5.30 -8.08 -12.80
C VAL A 70 3.78 -8.00 -12.75
N LYS A 71 3.23 -7.37 -11.71
CA LYS A 71 1.79 -7.22 -11.51
C LYS A 71 1.40 -5.77 -11.28
N SER A 72 0.33 -5.33 -11.95
CA SER A 72 -0.35 -4.07 -11.62
C SER A 72 -0.99 -4.19 -10.24
N MET A 73 -0.83 -3.15 -9.43
CA MET A 73 -1.30 -3.13 -8.04
C MET A 73 -1.92 -1.78 -7.69
N SER A 74 -2.83 -1.78 -6.73
CA SER A 74 -3.32 -0.58 -6.04
C SER A 74 -3.66 -0.92 -4.60
N ASP A 75 -3.49 0.01 -3.66
CA ASP A 75 -3.88 -0.15 -2.25
C ASP A 75 -5.05 0.75 -1.84
N GLY A 76 -5.58 1.52 -2.79
CA GLY A 76 -6.66 2.48 -2.59
C GLY A 76 -6.58 3.68 -3.55
N PRO A 77 -7.62 4.52 -3.59
CA PRO A 77 -7.58 5.85 -4.23
C PRO A 77 -6.51 6.76 -3.64
N VAL A 78 -6.14 7.83 -4.38
CA VAL A 78 -5.08 8.80 -4.02
C VAL A 78 -5.25 9.44 -2.64
N ASP A 79 -6.48 9.55 -2.16
CA ASP A 79 -6.84 10.15 -0.88
C ASP A 79 -7.29 9.12 0.17
N ASN A 80 -7.29 7.83 -0.17
CA ASN A 80 -7.80 6.76 0.70
C ASN A 80 -7.01 5.44 0.52
N SER A 81 -5.71 5.49 0.84
CA SER A 81 -4.84 4.31 0.94
C SER A 81 -5.24 3.44 2.14
N THR A 82 -5.44 2.14 1.90
CA THR A 82 -5.58 1.14 2.98
C THR A 82 -4.25 0.48 3.36
N GLY A 83 -3.26 0.52 2.46
CA GLY A 83 -2.02 -0.23 2.59
C GLY A 83 -2.14 -1.72 2.25
N VAL A 84 -3.34 -2.22 1.92
CA VAL A 84 -3.55 -3.60 1.46
C VAL A 84 -3.31 -3.67 -0.05
N PRO A 85 -2.33 -4.44 -0.55
CA PRO A 85 -2.08 -4.55 -1.99
C PRO A 85 -3.19 -5.37 -2.66
N TYR A 86 -3.94 -4.75 -3.56
CA TYR A 86 -4.94 -5.40 -4.41
C TYR A 86 -4.41 -5.61 -5.83
N PHE A 87 -4.86 -6.69 -6.47
CA PHE A 87 -4.48 -7.13 -7.79
C PHE A 87 -5.71 -7.51 -8.61
N TYR A 88 -5.67 -7.28 -9.93
CA TYR A 88 -6.67 -7.77 -10.87
C TYR A 88 -6.10 -8.95 -11.65
N MET A 89 -6.42 -10.16 -11.19
CA MET A 89 -5.77 -11.42 -11.58
C MET A 89 -6.67 -12.23 -12.51
N SER A 90 -6.10 -13.17 -13.26
CA SER A 90 -6.83 -14.15 -14.06
C SER A 90 -6.32 -15.56 -13.80
N SER A 91 -7.21 -16.54 -13.85
CA SER A 91 -6.89 -17.97 -13.62
C SER A 91 -5.90 -18.54 -14.64
N ILE A 92 -5.72 -17.90 -15.78
CA ILE A 92 -4.81 -18.36 -16.84
C ILE A 92 -3.37 -17.89 -16.63
N GLU A 93 -3.13 -16.91 -15.74
CA GLU A 93 -1.79 -16.39 -15.49
C GLU A 93 -0.91 -17.44 -14.80
N LEU A 94 0.35 -17.57 -15.21
CA LEU A 94 1.27 -18.57 -14.66
C LEU A 94 1.44 -18.42 -13.13
N SER A 95 1.60 -17.19 -12.64
CA SER A 95 1.66 -16.90 -11.21
C SER A 95 0.36 -17.29 -10.49
N GLN A 96 -0.80 -17.19 -11.14
CA GLN A 96 -2.07 -17.61 -10.55
C GLN A 96 -2.17 -19.14 -10.47
N GLN A 97 -1.61 -19.85 -11.46
CA GLN A 97 -1.52 -21.32 -11.39
C GLN A 97 -0.63 -21.76 -10.22
N ASP A 98 0.46 -21.05 -9.98
CA ASP A 98 1.33 -21.25 -8.82
C ASP A 98 0.58 -20.96 -7.51
N ILE A 99 -0.10 -19.81 -7.42
CA ILE A 99 -0.93 -19.43 -6.26
C ILE A 99 -2.03 -20.46 -6.00
N ASN A 100 -2.62 -21.07 -7.02
CA ASN A 100 -3.65 -22.11 -6.82
C ASN A 100 -3.09 -23.37 -6.15
N LYS A 101 -1.77 -23.58 -6.15
CA LYS A 101 -1.10 -24.65 -5.40
C LYS A 101 -0.63 -24.20 -4.02
N ASP A 102 -0.20 -22.95 -3.90
CA ASP A 102 0.21 -22.33 -2.64
C ASP A 102 -0.36 -20.90 -2.54
N ASN A 103 -1.49 -20.77 -1.85
CA ASN A 103 -2.22 -19.50 -1.71
C ASN A 103 -2.05 -18.84 -0.34
N ARG A 104 -1.03 -19.23 0.45
CA ARG A 104 -0.89 -18.79 1.86
C ARG A 104 -0.94 -17.28 2.06
N ARG A 105 -0.55 -16.48 1.06
CA ARG A 105 -0.51 -15.01 1.13
C ARG A 105 -1.40 -14.29 0.12
N MET A 106 -2.07 -15.02 -0.78
CA MET A 106 -2.90 -14.42 -1.82
C MET A 106 -4.35 -14.87 -1.66
N ILE A 107 -5.23 -13.93 -1.34
CA ILE A 107 -6.62 -14.19 -1.00
C ILE A 107 -7.52 -13.58 -2.08
N PRO A 108 -8.34 -14.36 -2.79
CA PRO A 108 -9.40 -13.83 -3.65
C PRO A 108 -10.39 -13.01 -2.81
N VAL A 109 -10.69 -11.80 -3.26
CA VAL A 109 -11.71 -10.96 -2.62
C VAL A 109 -13.07 -11.38 -3.16
N GLN A 110 -14.01 -11.67 -2.26
CA GLN A 110 -15.33 -12.16 -2.65
C GLN A 110 -16.11 -11.09 -3.43
N ASN A 111 -16.55 -11.44 -4.64
CA ASN A 111 -17.37 -10.57 -5.50
C ASN A 111 -18.69 -10.17 -4.80
N GLY A 112 -19.10 -8.91 -4.97
CA GLY A 112 -20.31 -8.33 -4.37
C GLY A 112 -20.13 -7.86 -2.92
N THR A 113 -18.90 -7.85 -2.40
CA THR A 113 -18.59 -7.25 -1.09
C THR A 113 -18.11 -5.80 -1.25
N ASN A 114 -18.26 -5.00 -0.20
CA ASN A 114 -17.74 -3.62 -0.18
C ASN A 114 -16.22 -3.57 -0.42
N GLU A 115 -15.47 -4.57 0.07
CA GLU A 115 -14.03 -4.68 -0.17
C GLU A 115 -13.73 -4.90 -1.66
N TYR A 116 -14.51 -5.75 -2.32
CA TYR A 116 -14.36 -5.99 -3.76
C TYR A 116 -14.60 -4.73 -4.58
N GLU A 117 -15.69 -4.01 -4.31
CA GLU A 117 -16.02 -2.77 -5.00
C GLU A 117 -14.93 -1.71 -4.79
N PHE A 118 -14.51 -1.51 -3.54
CA PHE A 118 -13.41 -0.61 -3.20
C PHE A 118 -12.12 -0.95 -3.95
N ALA A 119 -11.71 -2.22 -3.91
CA ALA A 119 -10.47 -2.68 -4.51
C ALA A 119 -10.52 -2.60 -6.04
N GLN A 120 -11.65 -2.97 -6.66
CA GLN A 120 -11.84 -2.86 -8.10
C GLN A 120 -11.79 -1.39 -8.55
N ASP A 121 -12.47 -0.50 -7.85
CA ASP A 121 -12.45 0.93 -8.15
C ASP A 121 -11.05 1.52 -7.98
N ALA A 122 -10.34 1.15 -6.91
CA ALA A 122 -8.96 1.57 -6.68
C ALA A 122 -8.00 1.09 -7.78
N LEU A 123 -8.15 -0.17 -8.21
CA LEU A 123 -7.39 -0.75 -9.31
C LEU A 123 -7.70 -0.03 -10.63
N PHE A 124 -8.98 0.19 -10.94
CA PHE A 124 -9.41 0.81 -12.19
C PHE A 124 -9.14 2.31 -12.25
N ALA A 125 -9.08 2.98 -11.10
CA ALA A 125 -8.66 4.38 -11.02
C ALA A 125 -7.16 4.52 -11.30
N LYS A 126 -6.33 3.62 -10.73
CA LYS A 126 -4.87 3.61 -10.94
C LYS A 126 -4.48 3.05 -12.31
N HIS A 127 -5.22 2.07 -12.82
CA HIS A 127 -4.99 1.36 -14.09
C HIS A 127 -6.24 1.36 -14.98
N PRO A 128 -6.60 2.50 -15.62
CA PRO A 128 -7.84 2.64 -16.40
C PRO A 128 -8.03 1.61 -17.50
N GLN A 129 -6.94 1.09 -18.07
CA GLN A 129 -6.94 0.06 -19.11
C GLN A 129 -7.58 -1.27 -18.64
N MET A 130 -7.62 -1.55 -17.33
CA MET A 130 -8.22 -2.79 -16.82
C MET A 130 -9.71 -2.90 -17.15
N LYS A 131 -10.41 -1.76 -17.30
CA LYS A 131 -11.84 -1.72 -17.68
C LYS A 131 -12.10 -2.30 -19.07
N THR A 132 -11.10 -2.30 -19.95
CA THR A 132 -11.21 -2.76 -21.33
C THR A 132 -10.52 -4.09 -21.57
N TRP A 133 -9.99 -4.73 -20.53
CA TRP A 133 -9.36 -6.04 -20.66
C TRP A 133 -10.35 -7.12 -21.10
N PRO A 134 -9.91 -8.15 -21.83
CA PRO A 134 -10.81 -9.15 -22.39
C PRO A 134 -11.57 -9.93 -21.31
N THR A 135 -12.90 -9.84 -21.33
CA THR A 135 -13.77 -10.52 -20.35
C THR A 135 -13.62 -12.03 -20.35
N ALA A 136 -13.25 -12.63 -21.49
CA ALA A 136 -13.00 -14.06 -21.64
C ALA A 136 -11.89 -14.61 -20.72
N HIS A 137 -11.04 -13.74 -20.15
CA HIS A 137 -9.98 -14.14 -19.23
C HIS A 137 -10.49 -14.30 -17.78
N GLY A 138 -11.76 -13.97 -17.48
CA GLY A 138 -12.36 -14.24 -16.18
C GLY A 138 -11.63 -13.55 -15.02
N PHE A 139 -11.31 -12.26 -15.17
CA PHE A 139 -10.56 -11.52 -14.17
C PHE A 139 -11.33 -11.40 -12.84
N PHE A 140 -10.58 -11.43 -11.74
CA PHE A 140 -11.09 -11.27 -10.38
C PHE A 140 -10.12 -10.43 -9.54
N VAL A 141 -10.63 -9.89 -8.43
CA VAL A 141 -9.81 -9.14 -7.46
C VAL A 141 -9.20 -10.10 -6.44
N SER A 142 -7.91 -9.92 -6.17
CA SER A 142 -7.22 -10.57 -5.06
C SER A 142 -6.49 -9.55 -4.21
N LYS A 143 -6.24 -9.90 -2.94
CA LYS A 143 -5.40 -9.12 -2.03
C LYS A 143 -4.23 -9.95 -1.52
N PHE A 144 -3.15 -9.26 -1.18
CA PHE A 144 -2.01 -9.85 -0.50
C PHE A 144 -2.15 -9.68 1.02
N ASP A 145 -2.05 -10.79 1.75
CA ASP A 145 -2.08 -10.82 3.21
C ASP A 145 -0.66 -10.68 3.77
N ILE A 146 -0.33 -9.47 4.22
CA ILE A 146 1.02 -9.10 4.65
C ILE A 146 1.32 -9.70 6.03
N GLU A 147 2.38 -10.49 6.11
CA GLU A 147 2.89 -11.01 7.40
C GLU A 147 4.19 -10.34 7.85
N GLN A 148 5.09 -10.03 6.91
CA GLN A 148 6.40 -9.47 7.20
C GLN A 148 6.67 -8.26 6.31
N ILE A 149 7.18 -7.20 6.92
CA ILE A 149 7.49 -5.93 6.24
C ILE A 149 8.93 -5.57 6.55
N GLU A 150 9.69 -5.37 5.49
CA GLU A 150 11.10 -5.02 5.51
C GLU A 150 11.33 -3.75 4.69
N VAL A 151 11.97 -2.76 5.31
CA VAL A 151 12.20 -1.45 4.70
C VAL A 151 13.69 -1.18 4.65
N LEU A 152 14.21 -0.95 3.44
CA LEU A 152 15.54 -0.42 3.20
C LEU A 152 15.41 0.93 2.50
N ASP A 153 15.58 1.99 3.28
CA ASP A 153 15.38 3.39 2.88
C ASP A 153 16.59 4.28 3.26
N PHE A 154 17.62 3.71 3.90
CA PHE A 154 18.85 4.39 4.28
C PHE A 154 20.01 3.41 4.52
N PHE A 155 21.21 3.96 4.83
CA PHE A 155 22.35 3.18 5.27
C PHE A 155 22.07 2.43 6.59
N GLY A 156 22.77 1.32 6.81
CA GLY A 156 22.66 0.51 8.03
C GLY A 156 21.83 -0.76 7.89
N GLY A 157 21.26 -1.01 6.72
CA GLY A 157 20.57 -2.27 6.39
C GLY A 157 19.05 -2.22 6.57
N ILE A 158 18.43 -3.40 6.48
CA ILE A 158 16.98 -3.58 6.49
C ILE A 158 16.42 -3.33 7.89
N SER A 159 15.30 -2.60 7.97
CA SER A 159 14.49 -2.44 9.18
C SER A 159 13.21 -3.26 9.08
N LYS A 160 12.88 -4.00 10.13
CA LYS A 160 11.59 -4.71 10.24
C LYS A 160 10.51 -3.78 10.76
N VAL A 161 9.32 -3.85 10.18
CA VAL A 161 8.14 -3.10 10.59
C VAL A 161 7.05 -4.09 10.98
N SER A 162 6.39 -3.88 12.11
CA SER A 162 5.25 -4.70 12.50
C SER A 162 4.04 -4.39 11.59
N THR A 163 3.17 -5.37 11.37
CA THR A 163 1.93 -5.15 10.62
C THR A 163 1.04 -4.10 11.31
N GLU A 164 1.02 -4.09 12.64
CA GLU A 164 0.32 -3.08 13.44
C GLU A 164 0.82 -1.65 13.14
N ASP A 165 2.13 -1.42 13.22
CA ASP A 165 2.71 -0.09 12.94
C ASP A 165 2.44 0.34 11.49
N TYR A 166 2.51 -0.60 10.55
CA TYR A 166 2.24 -0.36 9.14
C TYR A 166 0.79 0.08 8.88
N PHE A 167 -0.18 -0.65 9.43
CA PHE A 167 -1.59 -0.31 9.23
C PHE A 167 -2.01 0.93 10.04
N ASN A 168 -1.34 1.24 11.15
CA ASN A 168 -1.54 2.47 11.91
C ASN A 168 -0.91 3.72 11.27
N ALA A 169 0.09 3.56 10.40
CA ALA A 169 0.66 4.66 9.64
C ALA A 169 -0.24 5.04 8.46
N SER A 170 -0.50 6.33 8.24
CA SER A 170 -1.25 6.79 7.06
C SER A 170 -0.40 7.76 6.25
N PRO A 171 -0.15 7.50 4.94
CA PRO A 171 0.49 8.48 4.07
C PRO A 171 -0.53 9.60 3.84
N SER A 172 -0.37 10.73 4.55
CA SER A 172 -1.28 11.87 4.42
C SER A 172 -1.38 12.28 2.94
N SER A 173 -2.63 12.41 2.49
CA SER A 173 -3.08 12.59 1.12
C SER A 173 -2.39 13.74 0.37
N LYS A 174 -2.27 13.53 -0.96
CA LYS A 174 -1.77 14.44 -2.02
C LYS A 174 -0.30 14.30 -2.42
N VAL A 175 0.17 13.08 -2.71
CA VAL A 175 1.37 12.90 -3.53
C VAL A 175 0.93 12.56 -4.94
N LYS A 176 0.69 13.59 -5.75
CA LYS A 176 0.76 13.51 -7.22
C LYS A 176 1.95 14.34 -7.69
N ASP A 177 3.10 14.11 -7.09
CA ASP A 177 4.34 14.49 -7.76
C ASP A 177 4.72 13.33 -8.67
N ASN A 178 5.23 13.64 -9.85
CA ASN A 178 5.75 12.67 -10.83
C ASN A 178 7.00 11.94 -10.29
N ILE A 179 6.93 11.40 -9.08
CA ILE A 179 7.96 10.60 -8.44
C ILE A 179 7.90 9.23 -9.10
N LYS A 180 8.70 9.10 -10.16
CA LYS A 180 8.97 7.81 -10.79
C LYS A 180 9.84 7.00 -9.84
N PHE A 181 9.22 6.16 -9.02
CA PHE A 181 9.91 4.97 -8.53
C PHE A 181 10.15 4.08 -9.75
N ASN A 182 11.39 3.97 -10.21
CA ASN A 182 11.73 3.15 -11.38
C ASN A 182 11.40 1.66 -11.14
N SER A 183 11.31 1.22 -9.88
CA SER A 183 10.83 -0.10 -9.46
C SER A 183 10.66 -0.15 -7.94
N VAL A 184 9.64 -0.83 -7.46
CA VAL A 184 9.59 -1.36 -6.08
C VAL A 184 9.37 -2.85 -6.19
N GLY A 185 10.34 -3.62 -5.70
CA GLY A 185 10.24 -5.07 -5.61
C GLY A 185 9.62 -5.44 -4.27
N ILE A 186 8.46 -6.07 -4.29
CA ILE A 186 8.04 -6.90 -3.16
C ILE A 186 8.82 -8.20 -3.33
N VAL A 187 9.71 -8.50 -2.39
CA VAL A 187 10.47 -9.75 -2.38
C VAL A 187 9.79 -10.65 -1.37
N ASP A 188 8.97 -11.57 -1.86
CA ASP A 188 8.50 -12.67 -1.04
C ASP A 188 9.63 -13.68 -0.89
N VAL A 189 10.19 -13.76 0.32
CA VAL A 189 11.11 -14.85 0.68
C VAL A 189 10.25 -16.03 1.10
N ILE A 190 10.00 -16.94 0.17
CA ILE A 190 9.28 -18.18 0.46
C ILE A 190 10.27 -19.16 1.11
N TYR A 191 10.10 -19.39 2.41
CA TYR A 191 10.77 -20.51 3.07
C TYR A 191 10.15 -21.83 2.58
N ILE A 192 10.98 -22.66 1.95
CA ILE A 192 10.67 -24.06 1.67
C ILE A 192 11.20 -24.83 2.87
N GLU A 193 10.31 -25.32 3.74
CA GLU A 193 10.67 -26.44 4.60
C GLU A 193 10.88 -27.65 3.68
N GLN A 194 12.09 -28.23 3.71
CA GLN A 194 12.42 -29.48 3.01
C GLN A 194 11.86 -30.69 3.74
#